data_AF-A0A1X7CE16-F1
#
_entry.id   AF-A0A1X7CE16-F1
#
_cell.length_a   1.000
_cell.length_b   1.000
_cell.length_c   1.000
_cell.angle_alpha   90.00
_cell.angle_beta   90.00
_cell.angle_gamma   90.00
#
_symmetry.space_group_name_H-M   'P 1'
#
loop_
_entity.id
_entity.type
_entity.pdbx_description
1 polymer ?
#
loop_
_entity_poly.entity_id
_entity_poly.type
_entity_poly.pdbx_seq_one_letter_code
_entity_poly.pdbx_strand_id
1 'polypeptide(L)'
;MHWLGYRGTDEALVAVVNIAADLLADGVWHIGLLLVDSRWHGTGLAQQLHSDLERWAVENGAQWLRLSVVVGNTKAERFWPKLGYVSVRTRDGITMGRQVNKVSIQVKALAGGQVKDYLALVERDRPCTP
;
A
#
# COMPACT_ATOMS: atom_id res chain seq x y z
N MET A 1 12.85 -4.64 -5.43
CA MET A 1 11.59 -5.43 -5.31
C MET A 1 11.80 -6.46 -4.22
N HIS A 2 10.87 -6.54 -3.25
CA HIS A 2 10.95 -7.43 -2.10
C HIS A 2 9.66 -8.24 -1.96
N TRP A 3 9.82 -9.50 -1.59
CA TRP A 3 8.73 -10.40 -1.23
C TRP A 3 8.89 -10.79 0.24
N LEU A 4 7.85 -10.53 1.04
CA LEU A 4 7.82 -10.87 2.45
C LEU A 4 6.74 -11.92 2.66
N GLY A 5 7.14 -13.06 3.20
CA GLY A 5 6.22 -14.14 3.58
C GLY A 5 6.10 -14.22 5.08
N TYR A 6 4.87 -14.25 5.59
CA TYR A 6 4.60 -14.42 7.01
C TYR A 6 4.13 -15.84 7.26
N ARG A 7 4.77 -16.50 8.22
CA ARG A 7 4.46 -17.87 8.61
C ARG A 7 3.74 -17.90 9.96
N GLY A 8 2.77 -18.80 10.06
CA GLY A 8 2.13 -19.14 11.33
C GLY A 8 3.07 -19.94 12.23
N THR A 9 2.61 -20.23 13.44
CA THR A 9 3.33 -21.08 14.40
C THR A 9 3.54 -22.51 13.92
N ASP A 10 2.75 -22.94 12.95
CA ASP A 10 2.83 -24.24 12.25
C ASP A 10 3.74 -24.19 11.01
N GLU A 11 4.51 -23.11 10.82
CA GLU A 11 5.35 -22.82 9.65
C GLU A 11 4.57 -22.66 8.34
N ALA A 12 3.23 -22.69 8.36
CA ALA A 12 2.42 -22.49 7.18
C ALA A 12 2.44 -21.03 6.74
N LEU A 13 2.49 -20.78 5.42
CA LEU A 13 2.44 -19.41 4.88
C LEU A 13 1.02 -18.84 5.05
N VAL A 14 0.86 -17.83 5.91
CA VAL A 14 -0.44 -17.23 6.22
C VAL A 14 -0.67 -15.90 5.50
N ALA A 15 0.41 -15.24 5.06
CA ALA A 15 0.31 -14.02 4.28
C ALA A 15 1.55 -13.78 3.42
N VAL A 16 1.38 -13.02 2.35
CA VAL A 16 2.46 -12.58 1.47
C VAL A 16 2.28 -11.11 1.10
N VAL A 17 3.40 -10.38 1.07
CA VAL A 17 3.47 -8.99 0.63
C VAL A 17 4.50 -8.86 -0.49
N ASN A 18 4.14 -8.11 -1.52
CA ASN A 18 5.06 -7.63 -2.55
C ASN A 18 5.20 -6.12 -2.44
N ILE A 19 6.44 -5.66 -2.29
CA ILE A 19 6.76 -4.24 -2.14
C ILE A 19 7.93 -3.83 -3.05
N ALA A 20 7.77 -2.70 -3.74
CA ALA A 20 8.79 -2.08 -4.56
C ALA A 20 9.41 -0.90 -3.82
N ALA A 21 10.69 -0.99 -3.46
CA ALA A 21 11.44 0.15 -2.95
C ALA A 21 11.68 1.18 -4.06
N ASP A 22 11.63 2.46 -3.70
CA ASP A 22 12.01 3.62 -4.51
C ASP A 22 11.40 3.64 -5.93
N LEU A 23 10.15 3.20 -6.05
CA LEU A 23 9.53 2.95 -7.36
C LEU A 23 9.37 4.22 -8.20
N LEU A 24 9.09 5.34 -7.55
CA LEU A 24 8.82 6.63 -8.21
C LEU A 24 9.85 7.70 -7.87
N ALA A 25 10.39 7.63 -6.66
CA ALA A 25 11.43 8.48 -6.13
C ALA A 25 12.03 7.81 -4.89
N ASP A 26 13.22 8.25 -4.49
CA ASP A 26 13.88 7.77 -3.28
C ASP A 26 12.99 7.93 -2.05
N GLY A 27 12.89 6.87 -1.23
CA GLY A 27 12.03 6.81 -0.06
C GLY A 27 10.55 6.56 -0.36
N VAL A 28 10.13 6.51 -1.63
CA VAL A 28 8.74 6.21 -2.04
C VAL A 28 8.59 4.73 -2.36
N TRP A 29 8.04 3.99 -1.40
CA TRP A 29 7.89 2.55 -1.49
C TRP A 29 6.46 2.17 -1.86
N HIS A 30 6.29 1.18 -2.72
CA HIS A 30 4.99 0.81 -3.26
C HIS A 30 4.58 -0.62 -2.91
N ILE A 31 3.46 -0.77 -2.20
CA ILE A 31 2.83 -2.07 -1.95
C ILE A 31 2.04 -2.45 -3.19
N GLY A 32 2.55 -3.45 -3.93
CA GLY A 32 1.89 -3.98 -5.11
C GLY A 32 0.88 -5.08 -4.79
N LEU A 33 1.11 -5.84 -3.71
CA LEU A 33 0.25 -6.92 -3.28
C LEU A 33 0.34 -7.14 -1.77
N LEU A 34 -0.81 -7.33 -1.13
CA LEU A 34 -0.93 -7.87 0.22
C LEU A 34 -2.03 -8.92 0.18
N LEU A 35 -1.66 -10.18 0.39
CA LEU A 35 -2.59 -11.29 0.52
C LEU A 35 -2.46 -11.88 1.91
N VAL A 36 -3.61 -12.09 2.54
CA VAL A 36 -3.72 -12.77 3.83
C VAL A 36 -4.70 -13.91 3.63
N ASP A 37 -4.37 -15.09 4.14
CA ASP A 37 -5.26 -16.25 4.13
C ASP A 37 -6.62 -15.87 4.75
N SER A 38 -7.70 -16.28 4.07
CA SER A 38 -9.07 -15.92 4.43
C SER A 38 -9.48 -16.41 5.82
N ARG A 39 -8.88 -17.50 6.30
CA ARG A 39 -9.10 -18.04 7.66
C ARG A 39 -8.69 -17.05 8.76
N TRP A 40 -7.78 -16.13 8.44
CA TRP A 40 -7.28 -15.12 9.36
C TRP A 40 -7.93 -13.75 9.16
N HIS A 41 -8.91 -13.61 8.28
CA HIS A 41 -9.63 -12.35 8.11
C HIS A 41 -10.47 -12.03 9.36
N GLY A 42 -10.53 -10.76 9.74
CA GLY A 42 -11.27 -10.31 10.92
C GLY A 42 -10.57 -10.54 12.26
N THR A 43 -9.41 -11.21 12.28
CA THR A 43 -8.63 -11.45 13.51
C THR A 43 -7.72 -10.28 13.91
N GLY A 44 -7.56 -9.29 13.03
CA GLY A 44 -6.57 -8.21 13.20
C GLY A 44 -5.18 -8.53 12.63
N LEU A 45 -4.94 -9.77 12.17
CA LEU A 45 -3.63 -10.17 11.62
C LEU A 45 -3.12 -9.20 10.53
N ALA A 46 -3.96 -8.83 9.57
CA ALA A 46 -3.57 -7.92 8.50
C ALA A 46 -3.06 -6.55 9.00
N GLN A 47 -3.59 -6.06 10.13
CA GLN A 47 -3.16 -4.80 10.73
C GLN A 47 -1.80 -4.93 11.43
N GLN A 48 -1.57 -6.06 12.11
CA GLN A 48 -0.28 -6.38 12.71
C GLN A 48 0.80 -6.55 11.63
N LEU A 49 0.52 -7.35 10.60
CA LEU A 49 1.40 -7.55 9.44
C LEU A 49 1.77 -6.23 8.78
N HIS A 50 0.79 -5.33 8.62
CA HIS A 50 1.03 -4.01 8.07
C HIS A 50 1.92 -3.14 8.97
N SER A 51 1.72 -3.20 10.29
CA SER A 51 2.55 -2.45 11.25
C SER A 51 4.01 -2.93 11.25
N ASP A 52 4.21 -4.25 11.14
CA ASP A 52 5.56 -4.85 11.04
C ASP A 52 6.23 -4.49 9.70
N LEU A 53 5.46 -4.56 8.60
CA LEU A 53 5.91 -4.11 7.28
C LEU A 53 6.33 -2.63 7.31
N GLU A 54 5.55 -1.79 7.99
CA GLU A 54 5.79 -0.36 8.08
C GLU A 54 7.09 -0.07 8.85
N ARG A 55 7.31 -0.74 9.98
CA ARG A 55 8.55 -0.64 10.74
C ARG A 55 9.76 -1.07 9.90
N TRP A 56 9.66 -2.22 9.25
CA TRP A 56 10.72 -2.73 8.38
C TRP A 56 10.99 -1.74 7.22
N ALA A 57 9.96 -1.19 6.60
CA ALA A 57 10.13 -0.21 5.53
C ALA A 57 10.86 1.05 6.04
N VAL A 58 10.47 1.59 7.20
CA VAL A 58 11.14 2.74 7.83
C VAL A 58 12.61 2.45 8.13
N GLU A 59 12.90 1.30 8.73
CA GLU A 59 14.28 0.87 9.03
C GLU A 59 15.15 0.75 7.77
N ASN A 60 14.53 0.48 6.62
CA ASN A 60 15.19 0.40 5.32
C ASN A 60 15.11 1.72 4.51
N GLY A 61 14.75 2.83 5.14
CA GLY A 61 14.80 4.17 4.54
C GLY A 61 13.53 4.64 3.83
N ALA A 62 12.42 3.91 3.95
CA ALA A 62 11.14 4.35 3.40
C ALA A 62 10.60 5.57 4.15
N GLN A 63 10.22 6.61 3.39
CA GLN A 63 9.58 7.82 3.90
C GLN A 63 8.09 7.86 3.58
N TRP A 64 7.65 7.12 2.55
CA TRP A 64 6.24 7.00 2.19
C TRP A 64 5.91 5.58 1.73
N LEU A 65 4.73 5.10 2.12
CA LEU A 65 4.10 3.91 1.53
C LEU A 65 3.00 4.34 0.57
N ARG A 66 3.07 3.83 -0.64
CA ARG A 66 2.12 4.07 -1.72
C ARG A 66 1.42 2.78 -2.10
N LEU A 67 0.13 2.82 -2.37
CA LEU A 67 -0.61 1.70 -2.93
C LEU A 67 -1.71 2.16 -3.88
N SER A 68 -2.30 1.22 -4.60
CA SER A 68 -3.42 1.49 -5.49
C SER A 68 -4.57 0.56 -5.16
N VAL A 69 -5.72 1.14 -4.82
CA VAL A 69 -6.96 0.43 -4.50
C VAL A 69 -7.88 0.48 -5.71
N VAL A 70 -8.34 -0.67 -6.18
CA VAL A 70 -9.40 -0.72 -7.20
C VAL A 70 -10.70 -0.19 -6.58
N VAL A 71 -11.29 0.82 -7.21
CA VAL A 71 -12.56 1.40 -6.77
C VAL A 71 -13.66 0.33 -6.86
N GLY A 72 -14.43 0.17 -5.79
CA GLY A 72 -15.41 -0.91 -5.63
C GLY A 72 -14.88 -2.11 -4.82
N ASN A 73 -13.58 -2.17 -4.51
CA ASN A 73 -13.06 -3.09 -3.50
C ASN A 73 -13.36 -2.54 -2.10
N THR A 74 -14.62 -2.69 -1.68
CA THR A 74 -15.15 -2.15 -0.41
C THR A 74 -14.34 -2.57 0.82
N LYS A 75 -13.73 -3.76 0.79
CA LYS A 75 -12.86 -4.24 1.87
C LYS A 75 -11.56 -3.42 1.92
N ALA A 76 -10.89 -3.25 0.79
CA ALA A 76 -9.66 -2.47 0.72
C ALA A 76 -9.91 -0.98 1.01
N GLU A 77 -10.99 -0.42 0.47
CA GLU A 77 -11.40 0.98 0.69
C GLU A 77 -11.65 1.29 2.18
N ARG A 78 -12.08 0.30 2.98
CA ARG A 78 -12.24 0.44 4.43
C ARG A 78 -10.98 0.11 5.22
N PHE A 79 -10.12 -0.75 4.70
CA PHE A 79 -8.95 -1.25 5.40
C PHE A 79 -7.82 -0.22 5.44
N TRP A 80 -7.42 0.32 4.28
CA TRP A 80 -6.26 1.19 4.19
C TRP A 80 -6.42 2.55 4.90
N PRO A 81 -7.58 3.24 4.84
CA PRO A 81 -7.76 4.48 5.58
C PRO A 81 -7.66 4.31 7.10
N LYS A 82 -8.09 3.15 7.64
CA LYS A 82 -7.92 2.82 9.07
C LYS A 82 -6.47 2.69 9.49
N LEU A 83 -5.59 2.38 8.54
CA LEU A 83 -4.14 2.30 8.74
C LEU A 83 -3.45 3.65 8.51
N GLY A 84 -4.19 4.73 8.25
CA GLY A 84 -3.64 6.07 8.05
C GLY A 84 -3.27 6.40 6.60
N TYR A 85 -3.68 5.59 5.62
CA TYR A 85 -3.54 5.95 4.22
C TYR A 85 -4.56 7.01 3.80
N VAL A 86 -4.12 7.97 3.02
CA VAL A 86 -4.97 9.01 2.45
C VAL A 86 -4.99 8.87 0.93
N SER A 87 -6.17 9.04 0.33
CA SER A 87 -6.31 9.06 -1.13
C SER A 87 -5.80 10.39 -1.68
N VAL A 88 -4.84 10.34 -2.62
CA VAL A 88 -4.24 11.54 -3.22
C VAL A 88 -4.70 11.79 -4.65
N ARG A 89 -5.03 10.71 -5.38
CA ARG A 89 -5.47 10.80 -6.77
C ARG A 89 -6.31 9.60 -7.15
N THR A 90 -7.30 9.81 -7.99
CA THR A 90 -8.04 8.72 -8.65
C THR A 90 -7.70 8.71 -10.13
N ARG A 91 -7.48 7.53 -10.69
CA ARG A 91 -7.19 7.33 -12.11
C ARG A 91 -8.20 6.38 -12.71
N ASP A 92 -8.87 6.83 -13.76
CA ASP A 92 -9.70 6.00 -14.61
C ASP A 92 -8.85 5.32 -15.70
N GLY A 93 -9.40 4.32 -16.37
CA GLY A 93 -8.76 3.75 -17.56
C GLY A 93 -7.55 2.85 -17.29
N ILE A 94 -7.35 2.36 -16.06
CA ILE A 94 -6.20 1.50 -15.76
C ILE A 94 -6.49 0.08 -16.19
N THR A 95 -5.87 -0.33 -17.29
CA THR A 95 -5.95 -1.72 -17.78
C THR A 95 -5.18 -2.65 -16.85
N MET A 96 -5.90 -3.56 -16.19
CA MET A 96 -5.34 -4.68 -15.42
C MET A 96 -5.82 -5.98 -16.07
N GLY A 97 -4.95 -6.60 -16.87
CA GLY A 97 -5.32 -7.76 -17.69
C GLY A 97 -6.37 -7.40 -18.73
N ARG A 98 -7.55 -8.03 -18.66
CA ARG A 98 -8.68 -7.78 -19.58
C ARG A 98 -9.69 -6.75 -19.05
N GLN A 99 -9.44 -6.14 -17.89
CA GLN A 99 -10.38 -5.24 -17.24
C GLN A 99 -9.81 -3.83 -17.17
N VAL A 100 -10.68 -2.85 -17.42
CA VAL A 100 -10.36 -1.43 -17.24
C VAL A 100 -10.93 -1.02 -15.90
N ASN A 101 -10.04 -0.72 -14.95
CA ASN A 101 -10.42 -0.39 -13.59
C ASN A 101 -10.17 1.09 -13.30
N LYS A 102 -11.03 1.66 -12.47
CA LYS A 102 -10.75 2.91 -11.76
C LYS A 102 -9.96 2.56 -10.51
N VAL A 103 -8.85 3.26 -10.26
CA VAL A 103 -8.01 3.03 -9.09
C VAL A 103 -7.82 4.32 -8.29
N SER A 104 -7.93 4.22 -6.97
CA SER A 104 -7.54 5.26 -6.02
C SER A 104 -6.10 5.01 -5.59
N ILE A 105 -5.23 5.98 -5.84
CA ILE A 105 -3.87 5.99 -5.33
C ILE A 105 -3.92 6.52 -3.90
N GLN A 106 -3.42 5.70 -2.98
CA GLN A 106 -3.37 6.05 -1.56
C GLN A 106 -1.94 6.06 -1.07
N VAL A 107 -1.66 6.98 -0.17
CA VAL A 107 -0.32 7.24 0.37
C VAL A 107 -0.42 7.35 1.88
N LYS A 108 0.56 6.76 2.57
CA LYS A 108 0.80 6.95 3.99
C LYS A 108 2.20 7.52 4.16
N ALA A 109 2.30 8.60 4.92
CA ALA A 109 3.58 9.18 5.30
C ALA A 109 4.20 8.38 6.46
N LEU A 110 5.49 8.12 6.37
CA LEU A 110 6.29 7.41 7.37
C LEU A 110 7.38 8.33 7.93
N ALA A 111 8.00 7.92 9.05
CA ALA A 111 9.23 8.52 9.58
C ALA A 111 9.28 10.06 9.64
N GLY A 112 8.13 10.72 9.81
CA GLY A 112 8.03 12.20 9.84
C GLY A 112 7.88 12.89 8.48
N GLY A 113 7.87 12.14 7.36
CA GLY A 113 7.52 12.66 6.05
C GLY A 113 6.08 13.19 6.03
N GLN A 114 5.79 14.18 5.19
CA GLN A 114 4.43 14.68 5.00
C GLN A 114 3.90 14.30 3.62
N VAL A 115 2.58 14.13 3.49
CA VAL A 115 1.95 13.83 2.19
C VAL A 115 2.16 14.98 1.20
N LYS A 116 2.26 16.23 1.67
CA LYS A 116 2.56 17.38 0.81
C LYS A 116 3.93 17.25 0.12
N ASP A 117 4.94 16.77 0.86
CA ASP A 117 6.31 16.64 0.36
C ASP A 117 6.39 15.49 -0.65
N TYR A 118 5.66 14.40 -0.38
CA TYR A 118 5.41 13.35 -1.36
C TYR A 118 4.80 13.90 -2.65
N LEU A 119 3.75 14.73 -2.58
CA LEU A 119 3.10 15.28 -3.77
C LEU A 119 3.97 16.29 -4.51
N ALA A 120 4.88 16.98 -3.81
CA ALA A 120 5.89 17.80 -4.45
C ALA A 120 6.86 16.92 -5.28
N LEU A 121 7.29 15.78 -4.72
CA LEU A 121 8.21 14.84 -5.35
C LEU A 121 7.58 13.99 -6.47
N VAL A 122 6.36 13.51 -6.27
CA VAL A 122 5.66 12.59 -7.17
C VAL A 122 4.54 13.34 -7.89
N GLU A 123 4.91 14.15 -8.88
CA GLU A 123 3.98 15.05 -9.58
C GLU A 123 2.79 14.31 -10.22
N ARG A 124 3.04 13.10 -10.72
CA ARG A 124 2.02 12.24 -11.33
C ARG A 124 0.89 11.84 -10.38
N ASP A 125 1.10 11.94 -9.07
CA ASP A 125 0.10 11.55 -8.07
C ASP A 125 -0.56 12.77 -7.42
N ARG A 126 -0.25 13.98 -7.89
CA ARG A 126 -0.99 15.20 -7.55
C ARG A 126 -2.47 15.04 -7.94
N PRO A 127 -3.40 15.56 -7.13
CA PRO A 127 -4.81 15.63 -7.53
C PRO A 127 -4.89 16.34 -8.89
N CYS A 128 -5.71 15.83 -9.82
CA CYS A 128 -6.02 16.63 -11.00
C CYS A 128 -6.73 17.89 -10.50
N THR A 129 -6.20 19.06 -10.86
CA THR A 129 -6.96 20.31 -10.72
C THR A 129 -8.28 20.14 -11.49
N PRO A 130 -9.43 20.49 -10.88
CA PRO A 130 -10.73 20.41 -11.54
C PRO A 130 -10.78 21.23 -12.84
#